data_AF-A0A1V9YQC9-F1
#
_entry.id   AF-A0A1V9YQC9-F1
#
_cell.length_a   1.000
_cell.length_b   1.000
_cell.length_c   1.000
_cell.angle_alpha   90.00
_cell.angle_beta   90.00
_cell.angle_gamma   90.00
#
_symmetry.space_group_name_H-M   'P 1'
#
loop_
_entity.id
_entity.type
_entity.pdbx_description
1 polymer ?
#
loop_
_entity_poly.entity_id
_entity_poly.type
_entity_poly.pdbx_seq_one_letter_code
_entity_poly.pdbx_strand_id
1 'polypeptide(L)'
;MKVLNSVVAGILAVPTVYFATVLGHAIVTVSLAEGFAHICENVWATSGLLDYCIGLLFTVPYLWLRTNALPAKLVLATGAIFLGNVFSVTVFIYYILRSGGTLREALLPVRKATPPVSGPSPMHRVFVGLTLVSMLVFAFYCCYCLAVQPISEGWQYIKGDTWSYVTVIDVWTGIAMVITYVIVREFRDAKLFALGMVIALVLLGNGATCFYLLHLTIVRFPRWSLRDVFLWNDNDANVGEEAPLSADKAGVPL
;
A
#
# COMPACT_ATOMS: atom_id res chain seq x y z
N MET A 1 22.07 9.53 -7.43
CA MET A 1 21.06 8.48 -7.16
C MET A 1 20.86 8.22 -5.67
N LYS A 2 21.90 7.90 -4.88
CA LYS A 2 21.77 7.68 -3.43
C LYS A 2 21.06 8.80 -2.67
N VAL A 3 21.34 10.07 -3.00
CA VAL A 3 20.70 11.24 -2.37
C VAL A 3 19.17 11.25 -2.56
N LEU A 4 18.66 10.93 -3.76
CA LEU A 4 17.22 10.91 -4.01
C LEU A 4 16.52 9.81 -3.20
N ASN A 5 17.11 8.61 -3.16
CA ASN A 5 16.58 7.51 -2.35
C ASN A 5 16.53 7.90 -0.86
N SER A 6 17.60 8.53 -0.34
CA SER A 6 17.63 9.01 1.04
C SER A 6 16.59 10.11 1.31
N VAL A 7 16.35 11.01 0.37
CA VAL A 7 15.33 12.07 0.49
C VAL A 7 13.93 11.45 0.54
N VAL A 8 13.59 10.55 -0.38
CA VAL A 8 12.27 9.88 -0.40
C VAL A 8 12.07 9.02 0.85
N ALA A 9 13.10 8.29 1.28
CA ALA A 9 13.09 7.55 2.54
C ALA A 9 12.84 8.47 3.74
N GLY A 10 13.50 9.63 3.80
CA GLY A 10 13.29 10.64 4.85
C GLY A 10 11.86 11.18 4.85
N ILE A 11 11.30 11.50 3.68
CA ILE A 11 9.91 11.96 3.53
C ILE A 11 8.92 10.92 4.06
N LEU A 12 9.13 9.64 3.75
CA LEU A 12 8.28 8.55 4.24
C LEU A 12 8.50 8.25 5.73
N ALA A 13 9.71 8.48 6.25
CA ALA A 13 10.04 8.24 7.65
C ALA A 13 9.26 9.20 8.58
N VAL A 14 9.03 10.44 8.17
CA VAL A 14 8.29 11.44 8.99
C VAL A 14 6.89 10.95 9.41
N PRO A 15 5.96 10.61 8.48
CA PRO A 15 4.65 10.10 8.86
C PRO A 15 4.75 8.74 9.57
N THR A 16 5.74 7.91 9.24
CA THR A 16 5.93 6.60 9.90
C THR A 16 6.32 6.74 11.37
N VAL A 17 7.25 7.65 11.69
CA VAL A 17 7.67 7.95 13.07
C VAL A 17 6.53 8.61 13.85
N TYR A 18 5.80 9.52 13.19
CA TYR A 18 4.62 10.12 13.79
C TYR A 18 3.56 9.06 14.12
N PHE A 19 3.26 8.16 13.18
CA PHE A 19 2.35 7.04 13.40
C PHE A 19 2.83 6.15 14.55
N ALA A 20 4.10 5.75 14.58
CA ALA A 20 4.65 4.95 15.67
C ALA A 20 4.48 5.62 17.04
N THR A 21 4.62 6.95 17.10
CA THR A 21 4.44 7.73 18.33
C THR A 21 2.98 7.71 18.79
N VAL A 22 2.04 7.97 17.88
CA VAL A 22 0.60 7.96 18.16
C VAL A 22 0.12 6.56 18.55
N LEU A 23 0.58 5.52 17.84
CA LEU A 23 0.29 4.11 18.13
C LEU A 23 0.85 3.69 19.50
N GLY A 24 2.09 4.05 19.80
CA GLY A 24 2.71 3.77 21.09
C GLY A 24 1.95 4.41 22.25
N HIS A 25 1.50 5.65 22.09
CA HIS A 25 0.62 6.30 23.06
C HIS A 25 -0.69 5.53 23.23
N ALA A 26 -1.38 5.19 22.12
CA ALA A 26 -2.66 4.50 22.15
C ALA A 26 -2.61 3.16 22.89
N ILE A 27 -1.57 2.35 22.63
CA ILE A 27 -1.36 1.06 23.27
C ILE A 27 -1.24 1.20 24.80
N VAL A 28 -0.64 2.30 25.26
CA VAL A 28 -0.43 2.55 26.70
C VAL A 28 -1.67 3.15 27.36
N THR A 29 -2.51 3.89 26.62
CA THR A 29 -3.62 4.64 27.21
C THR A 29 -4.99 3.98 27.10
N VAL A 30 -5.26 3.20 26.04
CA VAL A 30 -6.58 2.63 25.78
C VAL A 30 -6.45 1.20 25.27
N SER A 31 -7.21 0.26 25.85
CA SER A 31 -7.15 -1.14 25.42
C SER A 31 -7.64 -1.29 23.96
N LEU A 32 -7.11 -2.28 23.23
CA LEU A 32 -7.50 -2.49 21.83
C LEU A 32 -8.99 -2.83 21.68
N ALA A 33 -9.56 -3.57 22.63
CA ALA A 33 -10.97 -3.96 22.60
C ALA A 33 -11.90 -2.74 22.75
N GLU A 34 -11.56 -1.84 23.67
CA GLU A 34 -12.25 -0.56 23.85
C GLU A 34 -12.09 0.33 22.60
N GLY A 35 -10.87 0.42 22.08
CA GLY A 35 -10.60 1.14 20.84
C GLY A 35 -11.42 0.67 19.64
N PHE A 36 -11.56 -0.65 19.48
CA PHE A 36 -12.36 -1.22 18.42
C PHE A 36 -13.86 -0.91 18.61
N ALA A 37 -14.36 -0.95 19.85
CA ALA A 37 -15.74 -0.57 20.15
C ALA A 37 -16.00 0.89 19.75
N HIS A 38 -15.13 1.83 20.15
CA HIS A 38 -15.25 3.25 19.79
C HIS A 38 -15.22 3.47 18.27
N ILE A 39 -14.31 2.82 17.55
CA ILE A 39 -14.26 2.91 16.09
C ILE A 39 -15.61 2.50 15.47
N CYS A 40 -16.24 1.44 15.99
CA CYS A 40 -17.54 0.97 15.51
C CYS A 40 -18.74 1.85 15.91
N GLU A 41 -18.60 2.72 16.92
CA GLU A 41 -19.64 3.66 17.35
C GLU A 41 -19.76 4.87 16.41
N ASN A 42 -18.72 5.16 15.62
CA ASN A 42 -18.71 6.28 14.70
C ASN A 42 -18.53 5.84 13.24
N VAL A 43 -19.43 6.29 12.36
CA VAL A 43 -19.42 5.89 10.95
C VAL A 43 -18.16 6.37 10.21
N TRP A 44 -17.65 7.57 10.51
CA TRP A 44 -16.42 8.07 9.89
C TRP A 44 -15.18 7.32 10.41
N ALA A 45 -15.11 7.00 11.70
CA ALA A 45 -14.03 6.16 12.23
C ALA A 45 -14.05 4.75 11.62
N THR A 46 -15.23 4.14 11.53
CA THR A 46 -15.42 2.85 10.85
C THR A 46 -15.02 2.92 9.37
N SER A 47 -15.30 4.03 8.69
CA SER A 47 -14.85 4.23 7.31
C SER A 47 -13.32 4.23 7.19
N GLY A 48 -12.61 4.80 8.17
CA GLY A 48 -11.14 4.72 8.23
C GLY A 48 -10.63 3.30 8.44
N LEU A 49 -11.31 2.48 9.25
CA LEU A 49 -10.97 1.06 9.41
C LEU A 49 -11.21 0.27 8.11
N LEU A 50 -12.31 0.56 7.39
CA LEU A 50 -12.55 -0.03 6.07
C LEU A 50 -11.47 0.40 5.07
N ASP A 51 -11.09 1.68 5.07
CA ASP A 51 -10.03 2.22 4.23
C ASP A 51 -8.69 1.49 4.49
N TYR A 52 -8.33 1.30 5.76
CA TYR A 52 -7.17 0.48 6.16
C TYR A 52 -7.24 -0.94 5.58
N CYS A 53 -8.35 -1.66 5.79
CA CYS A 53 -8.55 -3.02 5.28
C CYS A 53 -8.43 -3.10 3.76
N ILE A 54 -8.90 -2.07 3.05
CA ILE A 54 -8.80 -1.98 1.60
C ILE A 54 -7.35 -1.72 1.15
N GLY A 55 -6.61 -0.90 1.89
CA GLY A 55 -5.18 -0.68 1.67
C GLY A 55 -4.37 -1.98 1.67
N LEU A 56 -4.80 -3.00 2.44
CA LEU A 56 -4.15 -4.33 2.46
C LEU A 56 -4.19 -5.03 1.09
N LEU A 57 -5.16 -4.72 0.21
CA LEU A 57 -5.21 -5.25 -1.16
C LEU A 57 -4.03 -4.79 -2.02
N PHE A 58 -3.43 -3.64 -1.69
CA PHE A 58 -2.17 -3.24 -2.28
C PHE A 58 -0.99 -3.80 -1.48
N THR A 59 -0.95 -3.51 -0.19
CA THR A 59 0.23 -3.69 0.65
C THR A 59 0.63 -5.15 0.82
N VAL A 60 -0.34 -6.04 1.11
CA VAL A 60 -0.05 -7.46 1.35
C VAL A 60 0.45 -8.15 0.08
N PRO A 61 -0.24 -8.06 -1.08
CA PRO A 61 0.28 -8.62 -2.31
C PRO A 61 1.63 -8.01 -2.70
N TYR A 62 1.79 -6.69 -2.61
CA TYR A 62 3.06 -6.03 -2.92
C TYR A 62 4.20 -6.66 -2.12
N LEU A 63 4.12 -6.66 -0.79
CA LEU A 63 5.18 -7.19 0.08
C LEU A 63 5.36 -8.71 -0.08
N TRP A 64 4.28 -9.48 -0.22
CA TRP A 64 4.34 -10.92 -0.48
C TRP A 64 5.14 -11.26 -1.74
N LEU A 65 4.99 -10.43 -2.78
CA LEU A 65 5.64 -10.64 -4.07
C LEU A 65 7.11 -10.20 -4.08
N ARG A 66 7.56 -9.43 -3.08
CA ARG A 66 8.95 -8.96 -2.93
C ARG A 66 9.97 -10.04 -2.61
N THR A 67 9.53 -11.21 -2.16
CA THR A 67 10.42 -12.31 -1.76
C THR A 67 9.91 -13.64 -2.30
N ASN A 68 10.83 -14.59 -2.54
CA ASN A 68 10.48 -15.95 -2.93
C ASN A 68 10.43 -16.90 -1.71
N ALA A 69 11.08 -16.54 -0.60
CA ALA A 69 11.16 -17.39 0.58
C ALA A 69 9.85 -17.35 1.37
N LEU A 70 9.22 -18.52 1.57
CA LEU A 70 7.95 -18.64 2.27
C LEU A 70 7.99 -18.04 3.70
N PRO A 71 9.03 -18.26 4.53
CA PRO A 71 9.10 -17.64 5.84
C PRO A 71 9.06 -16.11 5.78
N ALA A 72 9.81 -15.51 4.84
CA ALA A 72 9.81 -14.06 4.65
C ALA A 72 8.44 -13.54 4.17
N LYS A 73 7.75 -14.29 3.29
CA LYS A 73 6.39 -13.95 2.86
C LYS A 73 5.40 -13.90 4.03
N LEU A 74 5.47 -14.90 4.91
CA LEU A 74 4.61 -14.99 6.09
C LEU A 74 4.88 -13.82 7.03
N VAL A 75 6.15 -13.51 7.33
CA VAL A 75 6.54 -12.36 8.16
C VAL A 75 6.05 -11.04 7.55
N LEU A 76 6.23 -10.84 6.25
CA LEU A 76 5.81 -9.62 5.57
C LEU A 76 4.30 -9.44 5.56
N ALA A 77 3.54 -10.50 5.28
CA ALA A 77 2.08 -10.44 5.26
C ALA A 77 1.50 -10.26 6.67
N THR A 78 1.97 -11.04 7.65
CA THR A 78 1.50 -10.92 9.04
C THR A 78 1.88 -9.58 9.65
N GLY A 79 3.10 -9.10 9.42
CA GLY A 79 3.52 -7.76 9.83
C GLY A 79 2.63 -6.67 9.23
N ALA A 80 2.32 -6.74 7.94
CA ALA A 80 1.42 -5.77 7.30
C ALA A 80 -0.02 -5.81 7.85
N ILE A 81 -0.53 -6.99 8.20
CA ILE A 81 -1.90 -7.16 8.72
C ILE A 81 -2.04 -6.69 10.17
N PHE A 82 -1.06 -7.01 11.02
CA PHE A 82 -1.16 -6.76 12.47
C PHE A 82 -0.49 -5.46 12.92
N LEU A 83 0.57 -5.03 12.24
CA LEU A 83 1.29 -3.79 12.54
C LEU A 83 1.01 -2.70 11.49
N GLY A 84 0.11 -2.93 10.53
CA GLY A 84 -0.35 -1.93 9.58
C GLY A 84 0.75 -1.23 8.79
N ASN A 85 0.58 0.07 8.56
CA ASN A 85 1.53 0.85 7.76
C ASN A 85 2.81 1.24 8.50
N VAL A 86 2.89 1.14 9.84
CA VAL A 86 4.16 1.37 10.56
C VAL A 86 5.16 0.30 10.18
N PHE A 87 4.72 -0.96 10.05
CA PHE A 87 5.56 -2.03 9.52
C PHE A 87 5.77 -1.90 8.01
N SER A 88 4.68 -1.75 7.26
CA SER A 88 4.72 -1.83 5.80
C SER A 88 5.56 -0.71 5.18
N VAL A 89 5.41 0.53 5.66
CA VAL A 89 6.21 1.66 5.18
C VAL A 89 7.65 1.57 5.67
N THR A 90 7.91 1.05 6.87
CA THR A 90 9.29 0.79 7.32
C THR A 90 10.00 -0.19 6.40
N VAL A 91 9.34 -1.29 6.02
CA VAL A 91 9.89 -2.25 5.05
C VAL A 91 10.09 -1.60 3.67
N PHE A 92 9.16 -0.75 3.24
CA PHE A 92 9.26 0.00 1.99
C PHE A 92 10.47 0.95 1.98
N ILE A 93 10.67 1.72 3.05
CA ILE A 93 11.83 2.58 3.29
C ILE A 93 13.11 1.74 3.25
N TYR A 94 13.12 0.60 3.94
CA TYR A 94 14.26 -0.31 3.94
C TYR A 94 14.62 -0.78 2.53
N TYR A 95 13.65 -1.11 1.67
CA TYR A 95 13.92 -1.44 0.26
C TYR A 95 14.53 -0.27 -0.52
N ILE A 96 14.06 0.96 -0.28
CA ILE A 96 14.61 2.18 -0.90
C ILE A 96 16.08 2.39 -0.49
N LEU A 97 16.37 2.27 0.81
CA LEU A 97 17.71 2.51 1.36
C LEU A 97 18.71 1.41 1.00
N ARG A 98 18.26 0.16 0.94
CA ARG A 98 19.11 -0.99 0.60
C ARG A 98 19.41 -1.09 -0.89
N SER A 99 18.58 -0.49 -1.75
CA SER A 99 18.83 -0.49 -3.18
C SER A 99 20.12 0.24 -3.51
N GLY A 100 21.04 -0.43 -4.22
CA GLY A 100 22.21 0.20 -4.83
C GLY A 100 21.88 1.02 -6.07
N GLY A 101 20.63 0.94 -6.53
CA GLY A 101 20.14 1.40 -7.82
C GLY A 101 19.22 2.61 -7.78
N THR A 102 18.38 2.75 -8.81
CA THR A 102 17.35 3.81 -8.89
C THR A 102 16.22 3.55 -7.90
N LEU A 103 15.41 4.58 -7.64
CA LEU A 103 14.19 4.43 -6.86
C LEU A 103 13.19 3.47 -7.55
N ARG A 104 13.19 3.44 -8.89
CA ARG A 104 12.37 2.51 -9.67
C ARG A 104 12.84 1.08 -9.46
N GLU A 105 14.13 0.81 -9.58
CA GLU A 105 14.72 -0.50 -9.29
C GLU A 105 14.45 -0.96 -7.85
N ALA A 106 14.47 -0.01 -6.89
CA ALA A 106 14.17 -0.33 -5.50
C ALA A 106 12.73 -0.82 -5.29
N LEU A 107 11.76 -0.20 -5.96
CA LEU A 107 10.32 -0.41 -5.72
C LEU A 107 9.65 -1.36 -6.71
N LEU A 108 10.18 -1.45 -7.93
CA LEU A 108 9.72 -2.28 -9.04
C LEU A 108 10.89 -3.15 -9.57
N PRO A 109 11.45 -4.05 -8.75
CA PRO A 109 12.57 -4.88 -9.14
C PRO A 109 12.14 -5.85 -10.25
N VAL A 110 12.79 -5.72 -11.39
CA VAL A 110 12.50 -6.49 -12.60
C VAL A 110 12.98 -7.93 -12.43
N ARG A 111 12.16 -8.89 -12.85
CA ARG A 111 12.59 -10.27 -13.12
C ARG A 111 12.16 -10.62 -14.54
N LYS A 112 13.09 -11.06 -15.39
CA LYS A 112 12.74 -11.63 -16.71
C LYS A 112 11.71 -12.74 -16.50
N ALA A 113 10.48 -12.56 -16.99
CA ALA A 113 9.44 -13.59 -16.91
C ALA A 113 9.93 -14.84 -17.66
N THR A 114 10.18 -15.91 -16.92
CA THR A 114 10.47 -17.24 -17.46
C THR A 114 9.61 -18.24 -16.67
N PRO A 115 8.58 -18.85 -17.28
CA PRO A 115 8.17 -18.84 -18.70
C PRO A 115 7.31 -17.61 -19.11
N PRO A 116 7.07 -17.40 -20.42
CA PRO A 116 6.20 -16.33 -20.93
C PRO A 116 4.77 -16.39 -20.39
N VAL A 117 4.12 -15.23 -20.38
CA VAL A 117 2.79 -14.97 -19.82
C VAL A 117 1.75 -16.02 -20.26
N SER A 118 1.48 -16.99 -19.39
CA SER A 118 0.30 -17.86 -19.52
C SER A 118 -0.96 -17.08 -19.15
N GLY A 119 -2.09 -17.39 -19.79
CA GLY A 119 -3.36 -16.66 -19.64
C GLY A 119 -3.88 -16.46 -18.20
N PRO A 120 -5.00 -15.74 -18.02
CA PRO A 120 -5.43 -15.21 -16.72
C PRO A 120 -5.57 -16.31 -15.66
N SER A 121 -4.68 -16.27 -14.67
CA SER A 121 -4.68 -17.22 -13.55
C SER A 121 -5.96 -17.07 -12.70
N PRO A 122 -6.42 -18.14 -12.03
CA PRO A 122 -7.53 -18.05 -11.06
C PRO A 122 -7.29 -16.96 -10.00
N MET A 123 -6.05 -16.82 -9.51
CA MET A 123 -5.68 -15.81 -8.52
C MET A 123 -5.85 -14.37 -9.04
N HIS A 124 -5.55 -14.13 -10.31
CA HIS A 124 -5.80 -12.82 -10.93
C HIS A 124 -7.29 -12.48 -10.88
N ARG A 125 -8.16 -13.43 -11.28
CA ARG A 125 -9.62 -13.22 -11.28
C ARG A 125 -10.17 -12.98 -9.88
N VAL A 126 -9.70 -13.75 -8.89
CA VAL A 126 -10.07 -13.55 -7.48
C VAL A 126 -9.64 -12.17 -7.00
N PHE A 127 -8.42 -11.75 -7.30
CA PHE A 127 -7.91 -10.42 -6.92
C PHE A 127 -8.73 -9.28 -7.54
N VAL A 128 -9.06 -9.38 -8.83
CA VAL A 128 -9.93 -8.40 -9.51
C VAL A 128 -11.31 -8.34 -8.87
N GLY A 129 -11.94 -9.50 -8.63
CA GLY A 129 -13.25 -9.57 -7.99
C GLY A 129 -13.23 -8.96 -6.58
N LEU A 130 -12.24 -9.30 -5.76
CA LEU A 130 -12.08 -8.75 -4.42
C LEU A 130 -11.88 -7.24 -4.45
N THR A 131 -11.00 -6.74 -5.32
CA THR A 131 -10.74 -5.30 -5.46
C THR A 131 -11.99 -4.54 -5.90
N LEU A 132 -12.76 -5.09 -6.84
CA LEU A 132 -14.02 -4.51 -7.30
C LEU A 132 -15.05 -4.44 -6.18
N VAL A 133 -15.27 -5.55 -5.46
CA VAL A 133 -16.22 -5.60 -4.34
C VAL A 133 -15.81 -4.62 -3.25
N SER A 134 -14.52 -4.60 -2.87
CA SER A 134 -13.99 -3.66 -1.87
C SER A 134 -14.21 -2.20 -2.28
N MET A 135 -13.98 -1.85 -3.55
CA MET A 135 -14.24 -0.50 -4.06
C MET A 135 -15.72 -0.12 -3.93
N LEU A 136 -16.63 -1.03 -4.32
CA LEU A 136 -18.07 -0.79 -4.26
C LEU A 136 -18.57 -0.67 -2.82
N VAL A 137 -18.13 -1.55 -1.93
CA VAL A 137 -18.46 -1.52 -0.50
C VAL A 137 -18.00 -0.20 0.13
N PHE A 138 -16.76 0.23 -0.16
CA PHE A 138 -16.24 1.48 0.35
C PHE A 138 -17.01 2.69 -0.15
N ALA A 139 -17.25 2.75 -1.46
CA ALA A 139 -18.03 3.84 -2.05
C ALA A 139 -19.43 3.94 -1.44
N PHE A 140 -20.12 2.81 -1.28
CA PHE A 140 -21.42 2.76 -0.63
C PHE A 140 -21.35 3.21 0.83
N TYR A 141 -20.33 2.77 1.57
CA TYR A 141 -20.15 3.14 2.97
C TYR A 141 -19.81 4.63 3.14
N CYS A 142 -19.01 5.22 2.25
CA CYS A 142 -18.76 6.66 2.23
C CYS A 142 -20.04 7.45 1.95
N CYS A 143 -20.86 7.01 0.99
CA CYS A 143 -22.19 7.60 0.75
C CYS A 143 -23.09 7.50 1.98
N TYR A 144 -23.07 6.36 2.67
CA TYR A 144 -23.78 6.18 3.94
C TYR A 144 -23.29 7.17 5.00
N CYS A 145 -21.97 7.31 5.20
CA CYS A 145 -21.39 8.28 6.14
C CYS A 145 -21.88 9.70 5.87
N LEU A 146 -21.83 10.14 4.60
CA LEU A 146 -22.30 11.46 4.17
C LEU A 146 -23.80 11.66 4.43
N ALA A 147 -24.60 10.60 4.34
CA ALA A 147 -26.05 10.67 4.54
C ALA A 147 -26.44 10.73 6.02
N VAL A 148 -25.63 10.17 6.92
CA VAL A 148 -26.00 10.00 8.34
C VAL A 148 -25.23 10.91 9.31
N GLN A 149 -24.04 11.40 8.94
CA GLN A 149 -23.24 12.25 9.82
C GLN A 149 -22.42 13.29 9.04
N PRO A 150 -22.50 14.59 9.40
CA PRO A 150 -21.61 15.61 8.84
C PRO A 150 -20.12 15.29 9.06
N ILE A 151 -19.29 15.56 8.05
CA ILE A 151 -17.83 15.34 8.11
C ILE A 151 -17.20 16.05 9.32
N SER A 152 -17.68 17.26 9.65
CA SER A 152 -17.15 18.04 10.78
C SER A 152 -17.33 17.33 12.13
N GLU A 153 -18.48 16.67 12.33
CA GLU A 153 -18.75 15.92 13.56
C GLU A 153 -17.92 14.64 13.61
N GLY A 154 -17.83 13.91 12.50
CA GLY A 154 -16.95 12.74 12.38
C GLY A 154 -15.49 13.10 12.68
N TRP A 155 -15.00 14.22 12.15
CA TRP A 155 -13.64 14.68 12.41
C TRP A 155 -13.42 15.10 13.87
N GLN A 156 -14.42 15.71 14.51
CA GLN A 156 -14.34 16.01 15.94
C GLN A 156 -14.26 14.73 16.78
N TYR A 157 -15.07 13.72 16.47
CA TYR A 157 -15.01 12.41 17.11
C TYR A 157 -13.62 11.78 16.94
N ILE A 158 -13.13 11.68 15.70
CA ILE A 158 -11.83 11.07 15.39
C ILE A 158 -10.68 11.74 16.14
N LYS A 159 -10.68 13.08 16.26
CA LYS A 159 -9.63 13.79 17.02
C LYS A 159 -9.74 13.59 18.53
N GLY A 160 -10.94 13.33 19.03
CA GLY A 160 -11.20 13.10 20.45
C GLY A 160 -10.96 11.66 20.88
N ASP A 161 -11.06 10.69 19.96
CA ASP A 161 -10.85 9.28 20.23
C ASP A 161 -9.46 8.79 19.81
N THR A 162 -8.80 8.06 20.70
CA THR A 162 -7.40 7.69 20.55
C THR A 162 -7.18 6.71 19.40
N TRP A 163 -7.98 5.64 19.30
CA TRP A 163 -7.80 4.60 18.28
C TRP A 163 -8.34 5.01 16.90
N SER A 164 -9.38 5.83 16.87
CA SER A 164 -9.87 6.47 15.64
C SER A 164 -8.80 7.39 15.04
N TYR A 165 -8.13 8.19 15.87
CA TYR A 165 -7.03 9.03 15.42
C TYR A 165 -5.85 8.20 14.88
N VAL A 166 -5.45 7.15 15.61
CA VAL A 166 -4.42 6.18 15.17
C VAL A 166 -4.75 5.63 13.78
N THR A 167 -5.99 5.21 13.57
CA THR A 167 -6.46 4.62 12.30
C THR A 167 -6.32 5.61 11.14
N VAL A 168 -6.69 6.88 11.35
CA VAL A 168 -6.51 7.91 10.32
C VAL A 168 -5.04 8.13 9.99
N ILE A 169 -4.17 8.20 10.99
CA ILE A 169 -2.73 8.38 10.77
C ILE A 169 -2.12 7.15 10.06
N ASP A 170 -2.57 5.95 10.38
CA ASP A 170 -2.20 4.71 9.69
C ASP A 170 -2.54 4.80 8.20
N VAL A 171 -3.79 5.15 7.87
CA VAL A 171 -4.27 5.31 6.50
C VAL A 171 -3.45 6.34 5.72
N TRP A 172 -3.21 7.53 6.28
CA TRP A 172 -2.38 8.56 5.63
C TRP A 172 -0.94 8.11 5.39
N THR A 173 -0.37 7.34 6.32
CA THR A 173 0.97 6.75 6.18
C THR A 173 1.00 5.75 5.03
N GLY A 174 -0.04 4.90 4.91
CA GLY A 174 -0.22 3.99 3.77
C GLY A 174 -0.39 4.73 2.44
N ILE A 175 -1.22 5.79 2.41
CA ILE A 175 -1.42 6.62 1.21
C ILE A 175 -0.10 7.21 0.71
N ALA A 176 0.78 7.67 1.61
CA ALA A 176 2.10 8.18 1.23
C ALA A 176 2.97 7.12 0.52
N MET A 177 2.90 5.87 0.99
CA MET A 177 3.57 4.74 0.34
C MET A 177 2.97 4.46 -1.05
N VAL A 178 1.64 4.43 -1.18
CA VAL A 178 0.97 4.19 -2.47
C VAL A 178 1.25 5.32 -3.46
N ILE A 179 1.23 6.58 -3.03
CA ILE A 179 1.61 7.75 -3.84
C ILE A 179 3.04 7.58 -4.37
N THR A 180 3.97 7.19 -3.51
CA THR A 180 5.37 6.96 -3.90
C THR A 180 5.46 5.87 -4.97
N TYR A 181 4.74 4.76 -4.77
CA TYR A 181 4.66 3.68 -5.75
C TYR A 181 4.08 4.16 -7.09
N VAL A 182 2.95 4.88 -7.09
CA VAL A 182 2.31 5.42 -8.30
C VAL A 182 3.25 6.36 -9.05
N ILE A 183 3.88 7.31 -8.35
CA ILE A 183 4.81 8.26 -8.98
C ILE A 183 5.97 7.50 -9.65
N VAL A 184 6.60 6.58 -8.91
CA VAL A 184 7.76 5.83 -9.43
C VAL A 184 7.40 4.95 -10.62
N ARG A 185 6.18 4.41 -10.62
CA ARG A 185 5.68 3.56 -11.68
C ARG A 185 5.27 4.35 -12.92
N GLU A 186 4.47 5.39 -12.74
CA GLU A 186 3.70 6.04 -13.79
C GLU A 186 4.28 7.35 -14.29
N PHE A 187 5.09 8.07 -13.50
CA PHE A 187 5.48 9.44 -13.83
C PHE A 187 6.37 9.55 -15.09
N ARG A 188 7.06 8.48 -15.48
CA ARG A 188 7.84 8.47 -16.73
C ARG A 188 6.94 8.48 -17.96
N ASP A 189 5.92 7.64 -17.96
CA ASP A 189 5.14 7.30 -19.16
C ASP A 189 3.76 7.96 -19.20
N ALA A 190 3.20 8.31 -18.03
CA ALA A 190 1.82 8.80 -17.89
C ALA A 190 1.70 9.87 -16.78
N LYS A 191 2.42 10.99 -16.92
CA LYS A 191 2.49 12.08 -15.91
C LYS A 191 1.14 12.59 -15.44
N LEU A 192 0.20 12.85 -16.36
CA LEU A 192 -1.13 13.37 -16.02
C LEU A 192 -1.95 12.34 -15.23
N PHE A 193 -1.85 11.07 -15.61
CA PHE A 193 -2.50 9.98 -14.86
C PHE A 193 -1.89 9.85 -13.46
N ALA A 194 -0.56 9.89 -13.34
CA ALA A 194 0.11 9.87 -12.04
C ALA A 194 -0.34 11.03 -11.14
N LEU A 195 -0.39 12.26 -11.67
CA LEU A 195 -0.86 13.43 -10.93
C LEU A 195 -2.33 13.30 -10.52
N GLY A 196 -3.20 12.87 -11.43
CA GLY A 196 -4.61 12.61 -11.13
C GLY A 196 -4.78 11.56 -10.03
N MET A 197 -3.96 10.50 -10.05
CA MET A 197 -3.97 9.47 -9.01
C MET A 197 -3.48 9.99 -7.66
N VAL A 198 -2.48 10.87 -7.62
CA VAL A 198 -2.04 11.51 -6.37
C VAL A 198 -3.18 12.32 -5.76
N ILE A 199 -3.86 13.13 -6.57
CA ILE A 199 -5.02 13.92 -6.11
C ILE A 199 -6.13 12.99 -5.62
N ALA A 200 -6.45 11.93 -6.38
CA ALA A 200 -7.48 10.97 -6.00
C ALA A 200 -7.14 10.24 -4.68
N LEU A 201 -5.89 9.85 -4.47
CA LEU A 201 -5.42 9.19 -3.23
C LEU A 201 -5.54 10.11 -2.01
N VAL A 202 -5.21 11.39 -2.16
CA VAL A 202 -5.34 12.39 -1.08
C VAL A 202 -6.80 12.64 -0.71
N LEU A 203 -7.72 12.59 -1.68
CA LEU A 203 -9.13 12.90 -1.46
C LEU A 203 -9.99 11.68 -1.09
N LEU A 204 -9.66 10.50 -1.63
CA LEU A 204 -10.51 9.30 -1.58
C LEU A 204 -9.84 8.11 -0.89
N GLY A 205 -8.62 8.27 -0.37
CA GLY A 205 -7.89 7.22 0.34
C GLY A 205 -7.67 5.96 -0.50
N ASN A 206 -7.76 4.78 0.11
CA ASN A 206 -7.57 3.52 -0.61
C ASN A 206 -8.75 3.14 -1.53
N GLY A 207 -9.83 3.92 -1.55
CA GLY A 207 -10.80 3.87 -2.65
C GLY A 207 -10.12 4.15 -4.00
N ALA A 208 -9.22 5.14 -4.04
CA ALA A 208 -8.41 5.41 -5.23
C ALA A 208 -7.35 4.32 -5.47
N THR A 209 -6.79 3.72 -4.41
CA THR A 209 -5.90 2.55 -4.53
C THR A 209 -6.60 1.40 -5.25
N CYS A 210 -7.86 1.07 -4.89
CA CYS A 210 -8.65 0.06 -5.59
C CYS A 210 -8.85 0.39 -7.07
N PHE A 211 -9.24 1.62 -7.40
CA PHE A 211 -9.38 2.06 -8.78
C PHE A 211 -8.07 1.86 -9.56
N TYR A 212 -6.94 2.23 -8.96
CA TYR A 212 -5.64 2.05 -9.57
C TYR A 212 -5.28 0.58 -9.79
N LEU A 213 -5.52 -0.28 -8.81
CA LEU A 213 -5.32 -1.73 -8.93
C LEU A 213 -6.16 -2.32 -10.07
N LEU A 214 -7.45 -1.95 -10.16
CA LEU A 214 -8.34 -2.37 -11.24
C LEU A 214 -7.86 -1.87 -12.60
N HIS A 215 -7.43 -0.60 -12.69
CA HIS A 215 -6.85 -0.04 -13.92
C HIS A 215 -5.64 -0.86 -14.37
N LEU A 216 -4.72 -1.17 -13.45
CA LEU A 216 -3.55 -1.99 -13.75
C LEU A 216 -3.95 -3.40 -14.20
N THR A 217 -4.86 -4.07 -13.50
CA THR A 217 -5.17 -5.48 -13.77
C THR A 217 -6.15 -5.72 -14.90
N ILE A 218 -7.06 -4.79 -15.21
CA ILE A 218 -8.10 -4.99 -16.24
C ILE A 218 -7.72 -4.26 -17.53
N VAL A 219 -7.24 -3.01 -17.43
CA VAL A 219 -7.03 -2.17 -18.61
C VAL A 219 -5.61 -2.35 -19.13
N ARG A 220 -4.62 -2.18 -18.27
CA ARG A 220 -3.22 -2.12 -18.71
C ARG A 220 -2.59 -3.50 -18.88
N PHE A 221 -2.87 -4.42 -17.96
CA PHE A 221 -2.24 -5.74 -17.91
C PHE A 221 -3.25 -6.90 -17.71
N PRO A 222 -4.30 -7.03 -18.55
CA PRO A 222 -5.42 -7.99 -18.39
C PRO A 222 -5.03 -9.47 -18.31
N ARG A 223 -3.83 -9.83 -18.78
CA ARG A 223 -3.38 -11.22 -18.87
C ARG A 223 -2.13 -11.50 -18.04
N TRP A 224 -1.59 -10.50 -17.36
CA TRP A 224 -0.33 -10.64 -16.64
C TRP A 224 -0.54 -11.28 -15.28
N SER A 225 0.49 -11.95 -14.78
CA SER A 225 0.45 -12.44 -13.40
C SER A 225 0.42 -11.25 -12.44
N LEU A 226 -0.18 -11.40 -11.24
CA LEU A 226 -0.17 -10.34 -10.24
C LEU A 226 1.25 -9.91 -9.87
N ARG A 227 2.23 -10.82 -9.96
CA ARG A 227 3.64 -10.48 -9.76
C ARG A 227 4.13 -9.48 -10.79
N ASP A 228 3.88 -9.73 -12.06
CA ASP A 228 4.31 -8.84 -13.15
C ASP A 228 3.53 -7.51 -13.10
N VAL A 229 2.25 -7.57 -12.69
CA VAL A 229 1.46 -6.37 -12.44
C VAL A 229 2.05 -5.56 -11.31
N PHE A 230 2.36 -6.11 -10.13
CA PHE A 230 2.85 -5.33 -8.98
C PHE A 230 4.32 -4.93 -9.04
N LEU A 231 5.17 -5.69 -9.73
CA LEU A 231 6.62 -5.44 -9.76
C LEU A 231 7.11 -4.86 -11.10
N TRP A 232 6.21 -4.63 -12.06
CA TRP A 232 6.48 -4.11 -13.42
C TRP A 232 7.52 -4.92 -14.17
N ASN A 233 7.05 -5.84 -15.00
CA ASN A 233 7.92 -6.63 -15.89
C ASN A 233 7.91 -6.06 -17.31
N ASP A 234 8.83 -5.16 -17.64
CA ASP A 234 9.00 -4.72 -19.04
C ASP A 234 10.13 -5.50 -19.68
N ASN A 235 9.80 -6.44 -20.57
CA ASN A 235 10.82 -7.29 -21.20
C ASN A 235 11.62 -6.57 -22.30
N ASP A 236 11.20 -5.39 -22.79
CA ASP A 236 11.88 -4.73 -23.92
C ASP A 236 12.25 -3.24 -23.70
N ALA A 237 11.62 -2.54 -22.75
CA ALA A 237 11.85 -1.08 -22.58
C ALA A 237 13.03 -0.69 -21.66
N ASN A 238 13.60 -1.62 -20.88
CA ASN A 238 14.59 -1.32 -19.83
C ASN A 238 15.78 -2.31 -19.79
N VAL A 239 16.34 -2.66 -20.95
CA VAL A 239 17.53 -3.54 -21.10
C VAL A 239 18.77 -3.06 -20.31
N GLY A 240 18.74 -1.86 -19.71
CA GLY A 240 19.83 -1.28 -18.92
C GLY A 240 19.66 -1.26 -17.39
N GLU A 241 18.54 -1.73 -16.83
CA GLU A 241 18.24 -1.67 -15.38
C GLU A 241 18.16 -3.08 -14.76
N GLU A 242 19.30 -3.78 -14.67
CA GLU A 242 19.39 -5.11 -14.05
C GLU A 242 19.55 -5.00 -12.51
N ALA A 243 18.45 -4.86 -11.78
CA ALA A 243 18.45 -4.98 -10.31
C ALA A 243 17.84 -6.32 -9.88
N PRO A 244 18.63 -7.36 -9.54
CA PRO A 244 18.10 -8.63 -9.07
C PRO A 244 17.37 -8.47 -7.73
N LEU A 245 16.24 -9.16 -7.57
CA LEU A 245 15.59 -9.38 -6.27
C LEU A 245 16.63 -9.88 -5.26
N SER A 246 16.60 -9.35 -4.03
CA SER A 246 17.55 -9.72 -2.98
C SER A 246 17.42 -11.19 -2.57
N ALA A 247 18.10 -12.07 -3.31
CA ALA A 247 18.88 -13.23 -2.86
C ALA A 247 19.14 -14.18 -4.05
N ASP A 248 20.30 -13.99 -4.69
CA ASP A 248 21.15 -15.10 -5.19
C ASP A 248 22.57 -14.92 -4.64
N LYS A 249 22.66 -14.54 -3.36
CA LYS A 249 23.84 -14.80 -2.54
C LYS A 249 23.41 -15.74 -1.43
N ALA A 250 23.44 -17.02 -1.77
CA ALA A 250 23.48 -18.09 -0.79
C ALA A 250 24.57 -17.77 0.25
N GLY A 251 24.22 -17.83 1.54
CA GLY A 251 25.23 -17.96 2.59
C GLY A 251 25.43 -16.81 3.58
N VAL A 252 24.45 -15.92 3.79
CA VAL A 252 24.46 -15.10 5.03
C VAL A 252 23.26 -15.51 5.88
N PRO A 253 23.45 -16.14 7.04
CA PRO A 253 22.36 -16.47 7.94
C PRO A 253 21.76 -15.17 8.49
N LEU A 254 20.42 -15.12 8.49
CA LEU A 254 19.66 -14.28 9.41
C LEU A 254 19.66 -14.95 10.79
#